data_AF-A0A7Y1UZ99-F1
#
_entry.id   AF-A0A7Y1UZ99-F1
#
_cell.length_a   1.000
_cell.length_b   1.000
_cell.length_c   1.000
_cell.angle_alpha   90.00
_cell.angle_beta   90.00
_cell.angle_gamma   90.00
#
_symmetry.space_group_name_H-M   'P 1'
#
loop_
_entity.id
_entity.type
_entity.pdbx_description
1 polymer ?
#
loop_
_entity_poly.entity_id
_entity_poly.type
_entity_poly.pdbx_seq_one_letter_code
_entity_poly.pdbx_strand_id
1 'polypeptide(L)'
;MTAKAYWLMQPAHQPEPGELERKLSDLFPNERLRDAARSALSRYGRESWHQEIERVRLGILKLAGPHLTQIDKQVDAASVDYRDTLAAAEYPAYSQLTPGIDPQDAAAQEAIAADLQQYLDWLNG
;
A
#
# COMPACT_ATOMS: atom_id res chain seq x y z
N MET A 1 37.15 7.55 -4.01
CA MET A 1 36.13 6.56 -4.37
C MET A 1 34.78 7.15 -4.05
N THR A 2 34.08 7.61 -5.08
CA THR A 2 32.85 8.38 -4.99
C THR A 2 31.71 7.44 -4.62
N ALA A 3 31.19 7.55 -3.40
CA ALA A 3 29.97 6.87 -3.02
C ALA A 3 28.85 7.42 -3.91
N LYS A 4 28.46 6.62 -4.90
CA LYS A 4 27.28 6.88 -5.73
C LYS A 4 26.09 6.96 -4.79
N ALA A 5 25.37 8.08 -4.87
CA ALA A 5 24.06 8.31 -4.29
C ALA A 5 23.12 7.14 -4.62
N TYR A 6 22.97 6.21 -3.67
CA TYR A 6 21.80 5.37 -3.61
C TYR A 6 20.79 6.16 -2.78
N TRP A 7 19.80 6.69 -3.47
CA TRP A 7 18.57 7.19 -2.88
C TRP A 7 18.09 6.20 -1.81
N LEU A 8 18.16 6.59 -0.54
CA LEU A 8 17.04 6.77 0.38
C LEU A 8 15.69 6.15 -0.04
N MET A 9 15.66 4.89 -0.44
CA MET A 9 14.42 4.13 -0.58
C MET A 9 13.90 3.90 0.84
N GLN A 10 12.82 4.60 1.20
CA GLN A 10 12.02 4.18 2.33
C GLN A 10 11.69 2.70 2.13
N PRO A 11 11.96 1.83 3.11
CA PRO A 11 11.66 0.42 2.96
C PRO A 11 10.17 0.26 2.64
N ALA A 12 9.89 -0.43 1.54
CA ALA A 12 8.55 -0.79 1.12
C ALA A 12 8.40 -2.30 1.30
N HIS A 13 7.23 -2.74 1.77
CA HIS A 13 6.92 -4.17 1.79
C HIS A 13 6.82 -4.69 0.36
N GLN A 14 7.54 -5.76 0.05
CA GLN A 14 7.40 -6.50 -1.20
C GLN A 14 6.40 -7.64 -0.97
N PRO A 15 5.27 -7.67 -1.69
CA PRO A 15 4.25 -8.69 -1.47
C PRO A 15 4.79 -10.11 -1.69
N GLU A 16 4.50 -10.99 -0.75
CA GLU A 16 4.76 -12.43 -0.87
C GLU A 16 3.54 -13.15 -1.48
N PRO A 17 3.75 -14.28 -2.19
CA PRO A 17 2.65 -15.04 -2.79
C PRO A 17 1.57 -15.42 -1.77
N GLY A 18 0.33 -15.06 -2.07
CA GLY A 18 -0.85 -15.41 -1.25
C GLY A 18 -1.19 -14.43 -0.13
N GLU A 19 -0.37 -13.41 0.14
CA GLU A 19 -0.68 -12.39 1.15
C GLU A 19 -2.00 -11.66 0.88
N LEU A 20 -2.25 -11.33 -0.38
CA LEU A 20 -3.50 -10.69 -0.80
C LEU A 20 -4.72 -11.56 -0.49
N GLU A 21 -4.66 -12.86 -0.79
CA GLU A 21 -5.79 -13.77 -0.56
C GLU A 21 -6.02 -14.00 0.94
N ARG A 22 -4.95 -14.04 1.74
CA ARG A 22 -5.05 -14.10 3.20
C ARG A 22 -5.76 -12.86 3.74
N LYS A 23 -5.31 -11.65 3.39
CA LYS A 23 -5.98 -10.41 3.85
C LYS A 23 -7.42 -10.28 3.34
N LEU A 24 -7.71 -10.75 2.14
CA LEU A 24 -9.09 -10.83 1.63
C LEU A 24 -9.95 -11.77 2.49
N SER A 25 -9.40 -12.91 2.91
CA SER A 25 -10.09 -13.86 3.79
C SER A 25 -10.33 -13.28 5.19
N ASP A 26 -9.36 -12.56 5.73
CA ASP A 26 -9.45 -11.92 7.05
C ASP A 26 -10.51 -10.81 7.06
N LEU A 27 -10.50 -9.93 6.05
CA LEU A 27 -11.42 -8.79 5.97
C LEU A 27 -12.82 -9.16 5.48
N PHE A 28 -12.93 -10.22 4.66
CA PHE A 28 -14.19 -10.71 4.12
C PHE A 28 -14.37 -12.21 4.39
N PRO A 29 -14.77 -12.60 5.61
CA PRO A 29 -15.03 -14.01 5.94
C PRO A 29 -16.15 -14.62 5.07
N ASN A 30 -17.14 -13.81 4.68
CA ASN A 30 -18.19 -14.23 3.77
C ASN A 30 -17.65 -14.38 2.34
N GLU A 31 -17.77 -15.58 1.78
CA GLU A 31 -17.25 -15.92 0.45
C GLU A 31 -17.79 -15.01 -0.67
N ARG A 32 -19.09 -14.70 -0.68
CA ARG A 32 -19.67 -13.84 -1.72
C ARG A 32 -19.11 -12.42 -1.66
N LEU A 33 -18.92 -11.87 -0.46
CA LEU A 33 -18.32 -10.54 -0.28
C LEU A 33 -16.84 -10.56 -0.64
N ARG A 34 -16.13 -11.65 -0.32
CA ARG A 34 -14.71 -11.84 -0.69
C ARG A 34 -14.54 -11.92 -2.20
N ASP A 35 -15.39 -12.66 -2.89
CA ASP A 35 -15.38 -12.75 -4.36
C ASP A 35 -15.67 -11.39 -4.99
N ALA A 36 -16.61 -10.62 -4.42
CA ALA A 36 -16.88 -9.25 -4.87
C ALA A 36 -15.67 -8.34 -4.68
N ALA A 37 -15.00 -8.40 -3.51
CA ALA A 37 -13.79 -7.63 -3.23
C ALA A 37 -12.64 -8.02 -4.17
N ARG A 38 -12.42 -9.32 -4.39
CA ARG A 38 -11.42 -9.85 -5.33
C ARG A 38 -11.70 -9.36 -6.75
N SER A 39 -12.96 -9.41 -7.18
CA SER A 39 -13.39 -8.92 -8.49
C SER A 39 -13.13 -7.41 -8.63
N ALA A 40 -13.49 -6.61 -7.63
CA ALA A 40 -13.26 -5.17 -7.63
C ALA A 40 -11.76 -4.82 -7.72
N LEU A 41 -10.92 -5.43 -6.87
CA LEU A 41 -9.45 -5.26 -6.90
C LEU A 41 -8.83 -5.69 -8.23
N SER A 42 -9.39 -6.70 -8.90
CA SER A 42 -8.88 -7.20 -10.18
C SER A 42 -8.97 -6.19 -11.32
N ARG A 43 -9.70 -5.08 -11.14
CA ARG A 43 -9.75 -3.97 -12.10
C ARG A 43 -8.41 -3.23 -12.17
N TYR A 44 -7.73 -3.05 -11.04
CA TYR A 44 -6.34 -2.57 -11.06
C TYR A 44 -5.41 -3.70 -11.53
N GLY A 45 -4.53 -3.42 -12.48
CA GLY A 45 -3.69 -4.41 -13.18
C GLY A 45 -4.22 -4.93 -14.52
N ARG A 46 -5.34 -4.40 -15.04
CA ARG A 46 -5.83 -4.76 -16.41
C ARG A 46 -5.19 -3.95 -17.53
N GLU A 47 -4.83 -2.71 -17.23
CA GLU A 47 -4.14 -1.82 -18.17
C GLU A 47 -2.63 -2.06 -18.20
N SER A 48 -2.00 -1.86 -19.37
CA SER A 48 -0.57 -2.12 -19.58
C SER A 48 0.37 -1.20 -18.81
N TRP A 49 -0.13 -0.04 -18.36
CA TRP A 49 0.62 0.92 -17.55
C TRP A 49 0.43 0.73 -16.04
N HIS A 50 -0.44 -0.18 -15.60
CA HIS A 50 -0.54 -0.50 -14.17
C HIS A 50 0.71 -1.23 -13.71
N GLN A 51 1.33 -0.72 -12.66
CA GLN A 51 2.56 -1.26 -12.08
C GLN A 51 2.30 -1.76 -10.67
N GLU A 52 3.21 -2.62 -10.17
CA GLU A 52 3.23 -3.07 -8.77
C GLU A 52 1.89 -3.68 -8.32
N ILE A 53 1.27 -4.48 -9.19
CA ILE A 53 -0.14 -4.87 -9.12
C ILE A 53 -0.53 -5.41 -7.74
N GLU A 54 0.23 -6.35 -7.18
CA GLU A 54 -0.10 -6.93 -5.87
C GLU A 54 0.11 -5.94 -4.73
N ARG A 55 1.18 -5.13 -4.76
CA ARG A 55 1.48 -4.11 -3.75
C ARG A 55 0.39 -3.05 -3.71
N VAL A 56 -0.04 -2.59 -4.88
CA VAL A 56 -1.15 -1.63 -5.00
C VAL A 56 -2.47 -2.22 -4.54
N ARG A 57 -2.78 -3.48 -4.91
CA ARG A 57 -4.01 -4.13 -4.44
C ARG A 57 -4.04 -4.31 -2.92
N LEU A 58 -2.92 -4.63 -2.29
CA LEU A 58 -2.79 -4.65 -0.83
C LEU A 58 -2.95 -3.26 -0.23
N GLY A 59 -2.33 -2.23 -0.82
CA GLY A 59 -2.49 -0.83 -0.39
C GLY A 59 -3.95 -0.37 -0.46
N ILE A 60 -4.65 -0.66 -1.56
CA ILE A 60 -6.08 -0.42 -1.71
C ILE A 60 -6.87 -1.10 -0.59
N LEU A 61 -6.58 -2.37 -0.32
CA LEU A 61 -7.28 -3.15 0.69
C LEU A 61 -7.04 -2.60 2.11
N LYS A 62 -5.83 -2.16 2.42
CA LYS A 62 -5.48 -1.49 3.68
C LYS A 62 -6.27 -0.21 3.88
N LEU A 63 -6.34 0.64 2.85
CA LEU A 63 -7.05 1.91 2.89
C LEU A 63 -8.57 1.76 2.91
N ALA A 64 -9.10 0.75 2.21
CA ALA A 64 -10.54 0.53 2.10
C ALA A 64 -11.13 -0.26 3.28
N GLY A 65 -10.35 -1.13 3.92
CA GLY A 65 -10.85 -2.05 4.95
C GLY A 65 -11.92 -3.00 4.38
N PRO A 66 -12.90 -3.44 5.21
CA PRO A 66 -13.94 -4.39 4.80
C PRO A 66 -15.08 -3.73 3.98
N HIS A 67 -14.81 -2.64 3.26
CA HIS A 67 -15.85 -1.83 2.59
C HIS A 67 -15.69 -1.86 1.06
N LEU A 68 -16.54 -2.64 0.38
CA LEU A 68 -16.52 -2.78 -1.09
C LEU A 68 -16.57 -1.44 -1.84
N THR A 69 -17.42 -0.51 -1.41
CA THR A 69 -17.55 0.81 -2.04
C THR A 69 -16.27 1.64 -1.91
N GLN A 70 -15.47 1.42 -0.85
CA GLN A 70 -14.19 2.09 -0.68
C GLN A 70 -13.11 1.43 -1.52
N ILE A 71 -13.15 0.10 -1.69
CA ILE A 71 -12.27 -0.59 -2.65
C ILE A 71 -12.45 0.02 -4.04
N ASP A 72 -13.70 0.25 -4.45
CA ASP A 72 -13.96 0.80 -5.77
C ASP A 72 -13.35 2.19 -5.96
N LYS A 73 -13.50 3.09 -4.98
CA LYS A 73 -12.91 4.43 -5.02
C LYS A 73 -11.37 4.40 -5.04
N GLN A 74 -10.78 3.50 -4.27
CA GLN A 74 -9.32 3.37 -4.19
C GLN A 74 -8.74 2.75 -5.46
N VAL A 75 -9.44 1.83 -6.11
CA VAL A 75 -9.08 1.34 -7.45
C VAL A 75 -9.06 2.50 -8.45
N ASP A 76 -10.12 3.33 -8.45
CA ASP A 76 -10.21 4.46 -9.38
C ASP A 76 -9.08 5.48 -9.12
N ALA A 77 -8.76 5.75 -7.85
CA ALA A 77 -7.63 6.61 -7.48
C ALA A 77 -6.28 6.02 -7.92
N ALA A 78 -6.04 4.73 -7.67
CA ALA A 78 -4.80 4.05 -8.04
C ALA A 78 -4.60 3.99 -9.56
N SER A 79 -5.68 3.87 -10.33
CA SER A 79 -5.63 3.91 -11.80
C SER A 79 -5.24 5.28 -12.36
N VAL A 80 -5.40 6.37 -11.59
CA VAL A 80 -4.92 7.72 -11.95
C VAL A 80 -3.44 7.86 -11.55
N ASP A 81 -3.13 7.66 -10.28
CA ASP A 81 -1.75 7.60 -9.79
C ASP A 81 -1.63 6.60 -8.62
N TYR A 82 -1.02 5.46 -8.91
CA TYR A 82 -0.86 4.41 -7.92
C TYR A 82 0.11 4.80 -6.79
N ARG A 83 1.03 5.74 -7.04
CA ARG A 83 2.04 6.16 -6.06
C ARG A 83 1.41 6.89 -4.89
N ASP A 84 0.35 7.67 -5.13
CA ASP A 84 -0.41 8.34 -4.07
C ASP A 84 -1.16 7.32 -3.20
N THR A 85 -1.68 6.26 -3.84
CA THR A 85 -2.33 5.16 -3.12
C THR A 85 -1.32 4.43 -2.23
N LEU A 86 -0.13 4.13 -2.75
CA LEU A 86 0.94 3.52 -1.97
C LEU A 86 1.46 4.46 -0.87
N ALA A 87 1.62 5.76 -1.15
CA ALA A 87 2.03 6.74 -0.14
C ALA A 87 1.04 6.82 1.02
N ALA A 88 -0.25 6.89 0.73
CA ALA A 88 -1.30 6.88 1.74
C ALA A 88 -1.35 5.57 2.53
N ALA A 89 -1.11 4.43 1.87
CA ALA A 89 -1.17 3.13 2.51
C ALA A 89 0.10 2.81 3.33
N GLU A 90 1.29 3.15 2.83
CA GLU A 90 2.56 2.69 3.36
C GLU A 90 3.34 3.75 4.11
N TYR A 91 3.07 5.04 3.89
CA TYR A 91 3.84 6.14 4.49
C TYR A 91 2.94 7.24 5.10
N PRO A 92 1.89 6.91 5.88
CA PRO A 92 0.96 7.90 6.39
C PRO A 92 1.60 8.88 7.38
N ALA A 93 2.49 8.46 8.27
CA ALA A 93 3.16 9.34 9.23
C ALA A 93 4.21 10.22 8.54
N TYR A 94 5.02 9.64 7.66
CA TYR A 94 6.03 10.39 6.91
C TYR A 94 5.39 11.47 6.03
N SER A 95 4.22 11.19 5.44
CA SER A 95 3.48 12.15 4.61
C SER A 95 2.95 13.36 5.39
N GLN A 96 2.92 13.32 6.73
CA GLN A 96 2.55 14.47 7.56
C GLN A 96 3.73 15.38 7.93
N LEU A 97 4.96 14.97 7.60
CA LEU A 97 6.14 15.77 7.89
C LEU A 97 6.25 16.98 6.95
N THR A 98 7.08 17.94 7.35
CA THR A 98 7.35 19.13 6.54
C THR A 98 7.84 18.73 5.15
N PRO A 99 7.24 19.24 4.06
CA PRO A 99 7.70 18.96 2.71
C PRO A 99 9.18 19.31 2.53
N GLY A 100 9.94 18.37 1.98
CA GLY A 100 11.39 18.54 1.77
C GLY A 100 12.24 18.31 3.01
N ILE A 101 11.69 17.72 4.08
CA ILE A 101 12.50 17.20 5.20
C ILE A 101 13.60 16.28 4.67
N ASP A 102 14.81 16.41 5.23
CA ASP A 102 15.90 15.48 4.93
C ASP A 102 15.48 14.07 5.38
N PRO A 103 15.46 13.06 4.49
CA PRO A 103 15.13 11.71 4.91
C PRO A 103 16.05 11.15 6.00
N GLN A 104 17.25 11.72 6.19
CA GLN A 104 18.18 11.34 7.26
C GLN A 104 17.89 12.06 8.60
N ASP A 105 16.93 12.98 8.62
CA ASP A 105 16.47 13.59 9.87
C ASP A 105 15.89 12.52 10.81
N ALA A 106 16.09 12.72 12.12
CA ALA A 106 15.62 11.77 13.12
C ALA A 106 14.10 11.58 13.08
N ALA A 107 13.32 12.64 12.87
CA ALA A 107 11.87 12.57 12.78
C ALA A 107 11.43 11.86 11.48
N ALA A 108 12.17 12.05 10.38
CA ALA A 108 11.94 11.33 9.13
C ALA A 108 12.16 9.82 9.30
N GLN A 109 13.29 9.43 9.89
CA GLN A 109 13.61 8.02 10.15
C GLN A 109 12.62 7.36 11.12
N GLU A 110 12.21 8.07 12.16
CA GLU A 110 11.19 7.60 13.11
C GLU A 110 9.84 7.36 12.42
N ALA A 111 9.38 8.31 11.61
CA ALA A 111 8.13 8.17 10.86
C ALA A 111 8.18 7.01 9.87
N ILE A 112 9.28 6.85 9.13
CA ILE A 112 9.49 5.72 8.19
C ILE A 112 9.43 4.38 8.92
N ALA A 113 10.11 4.26 10.06
CA ALA A 113 10.12 3.03 10.85
C ALA A 113 8.72 2.72 11.41
N ALA A 114 8.02 3.73 11.92
CA ALA A 114 6.66 3.59 12.44
C ALA A 114 5.67 3.15 11.34
N ASP A 115 5.78 3.76 10.16
CA ASP A 115 4.95 3.44 9.00
C ASP A 115 5.16 2.01 8.51
N LEU A 116 6.42 1.56 8.41
CA LEU A 116 6.74 0.17 8.08
C LEU A 116 6.17 -0.79 9.13
N GLN A 117 6.39 -0.52 10.41
CA GLN A 117 5.88 -1.38 11.49
C GLN A 117 4.36 -1.45 11.44
N GLN A 118 3.67 -0.32 11.25
CA GLN A 118 2.22 -0.26 11.16
C GLN A 118 1.68 -1.04 9.95
N TYR A 119 2.38 -1.00 8.81
CA TYR A 119 2.02 -1.81 7.65
C TYR A 119 2.20 -3.30 7.92
N LEU A 120 3.34 -3.70 8.50
CA LEU A 120 3.60 -5.10 8.84
C LEU A 120 2.64 -5.64 9.89
N ASP A 121 2.27 -4.83 10.89
CA ASP A 121 1.28 -5.20 11.91
C ASP A 121 -0.10 -5.42 11.27
N TRP A 122 -0.53 -4.51 10.39
CA TRP A 122 -1.77 -4.71 9.63
C TRP A 122 -1.71 -5.94 8.73
N LEU A 123 -0.56 -6.20 8.11
CA LEU A 123 -0.39 -7.33 7.23
C LEU A 123 -0.43 -8.65 8.00
N ASN A 124 0.14 -8.70 9.21
CA ASN A 124 0.27 -9.93 10.01
C ASN A 124 -0.83 -10.16 11.05
N GLY A 125 -1.66 -9.14 11.33
CA GLY A 125 -2.87 -9.22 12.15
C GLY A 125 -4.12 -9.55 11.35
#